data_AF-A0A2V5UN50-F1
#
_entry.id   AF-A0A2V5UN50-F1
#
_cell.length_a   1.000
_cell.length_b   1.000
_cell.length_c   1.000
_cell.angle_alpha   90.00
_cell.angle_beta   90.00
_cell.angle_gamma   90.00
#
_symmetry.space_group_name_H-M   'P 1'
#
loop_
_entity.id
_entity.type
_entity.pdbx_description
1 polymer ?
#
loop_
_entity_poly.entity_id
_entity_poly.type
_entity_poly.pdbx_seq_one_letter_code
_entity_poly.pdbx_strand_id
1 'polypeptide(L)'
;MGALFLGWSAFFVFVLIRFRKGRQPAADHHGVRSPISTHLEFSVVLIEAVLLLGFAIPLWAKQVNQFPPGKEALVVHVVGQQFSWNFQLAGPDGQFGRRDISFVTNSNPMGQRRYHYARRTSCAGESPGYS
;
A
#
# COMPACT_ATOMS: atom_id res chain seq x y z
N MET A 1 19.63 -8.89 3.09
CA MET A 1 19.53 -8.32 4.46
C MET A 1 20.82 -8.48 5.26
N GLY A 2 21.38 -9.69 5.39
CA GLY A 2 22.61 -9.91 6.19
C GLY A 2 23.84 -9.11 5.75
N ALA A 3 24.13 -9.03 4.44
CA ALA A 3 25.30 -8.29 3.94
C ALA A 3 25.24 -6.78 4.25
N LEU A 4 24.07 -6.16 4.09
CA LEU A 4 23.87 -4.74 4.38
C LEU A 4 24.01 -4.49 5.89
N PHE A 5 23.39 -5.35 6.71
CA PHE A 5 23.51 -5.27 8.17
C PHE A 5 24.96 -5.40 8.65
N LEU A 6 25.70 -6.38 8.14
CA LEU A 6 27.10 -6.60 8.51
C LEU A 6 28.00 -5.46 8.02
N GLY A 7 27.80 -4.98 6.79
CA GLY A 7 28.56 -3.86 6.24
C GLY A 7 28.37 -2.57 7.04
N TRP A 8 27.12 -2.17 7.30
CA TRP A 8 26.83 -0.99 8.11
C TRP A 8 27.30 -1.13 9.56
N SER A 9 27.12 -2.31 10.17
CA SER A 9 27.59 -2.55 11.54
C SER A 9 29.11 -2.48 11.63
N ALA A 10 29.83 -3.07 10.69
CA ALA A 10 31.29 -3.00 10.63
C ALA A 10 31.78 -1.56 10.43
N PHE A 11 31.17 -0.80 9.53
CA PHE A 11 31.48 0.62 9.32
C PHE A 11 31.23 1.45 10.59
N PHE A 12 30.09 1.25 11.24
CA PHE A 12 29.74 1.96 12.46
C PHE A 12 30.72 1.66 13.60
N VAL A 13 31.04 0.39 13.84
CA VAL A 13 32.05 -0.04 14.83
C VAL A 13 33.42 0.56 14.49
N PHE A 14 33.81 0.55 13.22
CA PHE A 14 35.06 1.17 12.78
C PHE A 14 35.11 2.67 13.11
N VAL A 15 34.05 3.42 12.80
CA VAL A 15 33.94 4.86 13.10
C VAL A 15 34.07 5.10 14.61
N LEU A 16 33.37 4.32 15.45
CA LEU A 16 33.47 4.43 16.91
C LEU A 16 34.89 4.19 17.41
N ILE A 17 35.59 3.17 16.90
CA ILE A 17 36.96 2.84 17.31
C ILE A 17 37.95 3.92 16.83
N ARG A 18 37.80 4.39 15.59
CA ARG A 18 38.72 5.31 14.89
C ARG A 18 38.57 6.76 15.37
N PHE A 19 37.36 7.18 15.70
CA PHE A 19 37.03 8.55 16.12
C PHE A 19 36.67 8.67 17.61
N ARG A 20 37.00 7.67 18.43
CA ARG A 20 36.81 7.78 19.89
C ARG A 20 37.58 8.98 20.46
N LYS A 21 37.03 9.61 21.50
CA LYS A 21 37.62 10.76 22.22
C LYS A 21 39.09 10.55 22.63
N GLY A 22 39.47 9.33 23.01
CA GLY A 22 40.86 9.01 23.37
C GLY A 22 41.86 9.06 22.21
N ARG A 23 41.43 8.97 20.94
CA ARG A 23 42.29 9.04 19.74
C ARG A 23 42.09 10.33 18.92
N GLN A 24 40.96 11.00 19.09
CA GLN A 24 40.63 12.28 18.43
C GLN A 24 40.02 13.20 19.50
N PRO A 25 40.83 13.93 20.29
CA PRO A 25 40.36 14.71 21.44
C PRO A 25 39.61 16.00 21.05
N ALA A 26 39.96 16.57 19.90
CA ALA A 26 39.29 17.73 19.32
C ALA A 26 38.42 17.26 18.16
N ALA A 27 37.11 17.53 18.23
CA ALA A 27 36.20 17.32 17.12
C ALA A 27 36.35 18.48 16.14
N ASP A 28 36.64 18.16 14.87
CA ASP A 28 36.60 19.16 13.82
C ASP A 28 35.14 19.42 13.44
N HIS A 29 34.64 20.59 13.81
CA HIS A 29 33.29 21.06 13.51
C HIS A 29 33.25 21.88 12.21
N HIS A 30 34.41 22.19 11.63
CA HIS A 30 34.48 22.77 10.31
C HIS A 30 34.30 21.62 9.31
N GLY A 31 33.06 21.44 8.83
CA GLY A 31 32.74 20.42 7.81
C GLY A 31 33.68 20.49 6.61
N VAL A 32 33.73 19.43 5.80
CA VAL A 32 34.69 19.28 4.70
C VAL A 32 34.51 20.41 3.66
N ARG A 33 35.26 21.52 3.82
CA ARG A 33 35.18 22.71 2.94
C ARG A 33 35.85 22.51 1.57
N SER A 34 36.26 21.28 1.26
CA SER A 34 36.97 20.91 0.03
C SER A 34 35.98 20.41 -1.04
N PRO A 35 36.25 20.61 -2.34
CA PRO A 35 35.46 20.06 -3.45
C PRO A 35 35.24 18.54 -3.40
N ILE A 36 35.96 17.81 -2.54
CA ILE A 36 35.72 16.39 -2.23
C ILE A 36 34.28 16.13 -1.72
N SER A 37 33.65 17.07 -0.99
CA SER A 37 32.26 16.90 -0.53
C SER A 37 31.27 16.83 -1.70
N THR A 38 31.42 17.74 -2.68
CA THR A 38 30.54 17.81 -3.85
C THR A 38 30.64 16.55 -4.72
N HIS A 39 31.86 16.00 -4.89
CA HIS A 39 32.03 14.75 -5.62
C HIS A 39 31.42 13.55 -4.90
N LEU A 40 31.52 13.49 -3.56
CA LEU A 40 30.88 12.44 -2.75
C LEU A 40 29.36 12.53 -2.82
N GLU A 41 28.79 13.72 -2.64
CA GLU A 41 27.35 13.97 -2.75
C GLU A 41 26.82 13.53 -4.12
N PHE A 42 27.46 13.96 -5.21
CA PHE A 42 27.06 13.57 -6.56
C PHE A 42 27.16 12.06 -6.80
N SER A 43 28.21 11.42 -6.27
CA SER A 43 28.39 9.97 -6.40
C SER A 43 27.28 9.20 -5.68
N VAL A 44 26.91 9.62 -4.47
CA VAL A 44 25.82 9.01 -3.70
C VAL A 44 24.51 9.13 -4.46
N VAL A 45 24.18 10.34 -4.94
CA VAL A 45 22.95 10.59 -5.72
C VAL A 45 22.91 9.72 -6.98
N LEU A 46 24.03 9.59 -7.70
CA LEU A 46 24.10 8.76 -8.91
C LEU A 46 23.87 7.28 -8.59
N ILE A 47 24.52 6.76 -7.54
CA ILE A 47 24.36 5.37 -7.11
C ILE A 47 22.92 5.10 -6.68
N GLU A 48 22.32 6.00 -5.90
CA GLU A 48 20.93 5.89 -5.47
C GLU A 48 19.96 5.94 -6.65
N ALA A 49 20.18 6.82 -7.62
CA ALA A 49 19.35 6.89 -8.83
C ALA A 49 19.40 5.57 -9.60
N VAL A 50 20.58 4.96 -9.77
CA VAL A 50 20.73 3.66 -10.44
C VAL A 50 20.04 2.55 -9.64
N LEU A 51 20.20 2.52 -8.31
CA LEU A 51 19.56 1.52 -7.46
C LEU A 51 18.03 1.64 -7.47
N LEU A 52 17.49 2.85 -7.40
CA LEU A 52 16.05 3.07 -7.38
C LEU A 52 15.43 2.81 -8.75
N LEU A 53 15.95 3.46 -9.79
CA LEU A 53 15.37 3.39 -11.13
C LEU A 53 15.67 2.05 -11.83
N GLY A 54 16.87 1.52 -11.66
CA GLY A 54 17.32 0.29 -12.33
C GLY A 54 16.92 -1.00 -11.61
N PHE A 55 16.76 -0.97 -10.29
CA PHE A 55 16.50 -2.18 -9.50
C PHE A 55 15.20 -2.10 -8.69
N ALA A 56 15.04 -1.10 -7.84
CA ALA A 56 13.93 -1.05 -6.89
C ALA A 56 12.56 -0.92 -7.58
N ILE A 57 12.41 0.03 -8.51
CA ILE A 57 11.15 0.25 -9.23
C ILE A 57 10.76 -0.97 -10.08
N PRO A 58 11.64 -1.54 -10.94
CA PRO A 58 11.30 -2.73 -11.71
C PRO A 58 10.94 -3.95 -10.84
N LEU A 59 11.66 -4.15 -9.73
CA LEU A 59 11.39 -5.27 -8.82
C LEU A 59 10.04 -5.10 -8.11
N TRP A 60 9.73 -3.91 -7.63
CA TRP A 60 8.43 -3.59 -7.03
C TRP A 60 7.29 -3.79 -8.03
N ALA A 61 7.46 -3.31 -9.27
CA ALA A 61 6.47 -3.45 -10.33
C ALA A 61 6.15 -4.93 -10.62
N LYS A 62 7.16 -5.81 -10.63
CA LYS A 62 6.93 -7.26 -10.77
C LYS A 62 6.12 -7.84 -9.61
N GLN A 63 6.32 -7.36 -8.39
CA GLN A 63 5.63 -7.88 -7.22
C GLN A 63 4.16 -7.44 -7.17
N VAL A 64 3.90 -6.16 -7.44
CA VAL A 64 2.54 -5.60 -7.32
C VAL A 64 1.59 -6.01 -8.43
N ASN A 65 2.12 -6.40 -9.60
CA ASN A 65 1.30 -6.77 -10.76
C ASN A 65 1.04 -8.27 -10.88
N GLN A 66 1.42 -9.09 -9.89
CA GLN A 66 1.19 -10.54 -9.86
C GLN A 66 -0.25 -10.89 -9.43
N PHE A 67 -1.25 -10.46 -10.19
CA PHE A 67 -2.64 -10.83 -9.93
C PHE A 67 -3.06 -12.06 -10.75
N PRO A 68 -3.87 -12.98 -10.18
CA PRO A 68 -4.51 -14.05 -10.93
C PRO A 68 -5.39 -13.48 -12.05
N PRO A 69 -5.53 -14.16 -13.21
CA PRO A 69 -6.41 -13.72 -14.28
C PRO A 69 -7.86 -13.56 -13.79
N GLY A 70 -8.52 -12.46 -14.19
CA GLY A 70 -9.69 -11.89 -13.51
C GLY A 70 -10.97 -12.73 -13.43
N LYS A 71 -11.00 -13.96 -13.96
CA LYS A 71 -12.12 -14.90 -13.76
C LYS A 71 -12.01 -15.71 -12.47
N GLU A 72 -10.82 -15.78 -11.87
CA GLU A 72 -10.57 -16.50 -10.61
C GLU A 72 -10.37 -15.53 -9.42
N ALA A 73 -10.37 -14.23 -9.69
CA ALA A 73 -10.14 -13.21 -8.66
C ALA A 73 -11.42 -12.93 -7.86
N LEU A 74 -11.36 -13.12 -6.54
CA LEU A 74 -12.41 -12.70 -5.63
C LEU A 74 -12.49 -11.17 -5.59
N VAL A 75 -13.63 -10.61 -5.96
CA VAL A 75 -13.85 -9.17 -5.98
C VAL A 75 -14.34 -8.71 -4.59
N VAL A 76 -13.51 -7.91 -3.91
CA VAL A 76 -13.78 -7.37 -2.57
C VAL A 76 -13.69 -5.85 -2.60
N HIS A 77 -14.70 -5.18 -2.05
CA HIS A 77 -14.65 -3.75 -1.77
C HIS A 77 -14.17 -3.54 -0.34
N VAL A 78 -13.09 -2.78 -0.16
CA VAL A 78 -12.55 -2.43 1.15
C VAL A 78 -12.65 -0.92 1.38
N VAL A 79 -13.21 -0.51 2.52
CA VAL A 79 -13.21 0.90 2.96
C VAL A 79 -12.52 1.00 4.31
N GLY A 80 -11.44 1.79 4.36
CA GLY A 80 -10.74 2.16 5.58
C GLY A 80 -11.39 3.36 6.25
N GLN A 81 -11.64 3.24 7.56
CA GLN A 81 -12.10 4.29 8.45
C GLN A 81 -11.15 4.35 9.65
N GLN A 82 -11.13 5.47 10.37
CA GLN A 82 -10.46 5.53 11.67
C GLN A 82 -11.43 5.00 12.75
N PHE A 83 -11.19 3.89 13.47
CA PHE A 83 -10.17 2.85 13.41
C PHE A 83 -10.81 1.51 13.01
N SER A 84 -11.41 1.46 11.83
CA SER A 84 -12.21 0.33 11.38
C SER A 84 -12.00 0.04 9.90
N TRP A 85 -12.13 -1.23 9.51
CA TRP A 85 -12.06 -1.66 8.14
C TRP A 85 -13.35 -2.39 7.79
N ASN A 86 -14.03 -1.93 6.74
CA ASN A 86 -15.25 -2.57 6.25
C ASN A 86 -14.94 -3.31 4.95
N PHE A 87 -15.28 -4.60 4.93
CA PHE A 87 -15.10 -5.48 3.78
C PHE A 87 -16.47 -5.86 3.23
N GLN A 88 -16.66 -5.76 1.93
CA GLN A 88 -17.86 -6.19 1.24
C GLN A 88 -17.51 -7.13 0.10
N LEU A 89 -18.10 -8.32 0.12
CA LEU A 89 -17.99 -9.30 -0.95
C LEU A 89 -19.03 -8.99 -2.04
N ALA A 90 -18.66 -9.26 -3.29
CA ALA A 90 -19.62 -9.26 -4.39
C ALA A 90 -20.67 -10.37 -4.20
N GLY A 91 -21.86 -10.16 -4.75
CA GLY A 91 -22.91 -11.19 -4.78
C GLY A 91 -22.54 -12.36 -5.71
N PRO A 92 -23.36 -13.42 -5.75
CA PRO A 92 -23.18 -14.53 -6.71
C PRO A 92 -23.19 -14.10 -8.18
N ASP A 93 -23.76 -12.92 -8.46
CA ASP A 93 -23.78 -12.25 -9.77
C ASP A 93 -22.49 -11.48 -10.07
N GLY A 94 -21.50 -11.49 -9.18
CA GLY A 94 -20.22 -10.79 -9.32
C GLY A 94 -20.32 -9.27 -9.18
N GLN A 95 -21.50 -8.76 -8.81
CA GLN A 95 -21.76 -7.32 -8.68
C GLN A 95 -21.96 -6.91 -7.23
N PHE A 96 -21.69 -5.64 -6.94
CA PHE A 96 -21.98 -5.06 -5.63
C PHE A 96 -23.43 -4.56 -5.58
N GLY A 97 -24.08 -4.72 -4.43
CA GLY A 97 -25.40 -4.13 -4.19
C GLY A 97 -25.40 -2.60 -4.37
N ARG A 98 -26.57 -2.04 -4.70
CA ARG A 98 -26.73 -0.59 -4.91
C ARG A 98 -26.29 0.21 -3.67
N ARG A 99 -25.53 1.28 -3.91
CA ARG A 99 -25.07 2.24 -2.89
C ARG A 99 -25.51 3.64 -3.27
N ASP A 100 -25.86 4.44 -2.27
CA ASP A 100 -26.20 5.84 -2.44
C ASP A 100 -25.65 6.64 -1.25
N ILE A 101 -25.20 7.87 -1.51
CA ILE A 101 -24.63 8.74 -0.47
C ILE A 101 -25.68 9.11 0.58
N SER A 102 -26.96 9.15 0.20
CA SER A 102 -28.09 9.40 1.09
C SER A 102 -28.29 8.30 2.16
N PHE A 103 -27.76 7.09 1.93
CA PHE A 103 -27.83 5.99 2.91
C PHE A 103 -26.62 5.95 3.86
N VAL A 104 -25.66 6.86 3.72
CA VAL A 104 -24.46 6.91 4.57
C VAL A 104 -24.86 7.43 5.96
N THR A 105 -24.68 6.56 6.95
CA THR A 105 -24.92 6.88 8.37
C THR A 105 -23.82 6.26 9.21
N ASN A 106 -23.71 6.63 10.49
CA ASN A 106 -22.73 6.03 11.40
C ASN A 106 -22.86 4.49 11.46
N SER A 107 -24.09 3.97 11.43
CA SER A 107 -24.39 2.53 11.39
C SER A 107 -24.32 1.89 9.99
N ASN A 108 -24.29 2.69 8.92
CA ASN A 108 -24.18 2.21 7.53
C ASN A 108 -23.15 3.08 6.77
N PRO A 109 -21.87 2.97 7.11
CA PRO A 109 -20.83 3.81 6.53
C PRO A 109 -20.65 3.56 5.03
N MET A 110 -21.05 2.37 4.56
CA MET A 110 -20.94 1.96 3.16
C MET A 110 -22.09 2.46 2.29
N GLY A 111 -23.12 3.12 2.87
CA GLY A 111 -24.29 3.60 2.14
C GLY A 111 -25.03 2.49 1.39
N GLN A 112 -24.97 1.25 1.88
CA GLN A 112 -25.58 0.11 1.21
C GLN A 112 -27.10 0.21 1.31
N ARG A 113 -27.78 0.08 0.17
CA ARG A 113 -29.24 0.03 0.14
C ARG A 113 -29.68 -1.37 0.59
N ARG A 114 -30.31 -1.48 1.75
CA ARG A 114 -31.01 -2.70 2.15
C ARG A 114 -32.28 -2.82 1.32
N TYR A 115 -32.34 -3.81 0.44
CA TYR A 115 -33.61 -4.22 -0.14
C TYR A 115 -34.41 -4.93 0.95
N HIS A 116 -35.48 -4.31 1.45
CA HIS A 116 -36.53 -5.07 2.11
C HIS A 116 -37.18 -5.94 1.05
N TYR A 117 -37.05 -7.25 1.19
CA TYR A 117 -37.84 -8.22 0.43
C TYR A 117 -39.30 -8.09 0.89
N ALA A 118 -39.99 -7.05 0.44
CA ALA A 118 -41.44 -7.03 0.49
C ALA A 118 -41.89 -8.17 -0.42
N ARG A 119 -42.34 -9.27 0.20
CA ARG A 119 -42.94 -10.42 -0.47
C ARG A 119 -44.01 -9.88 -1.43
N ARG A 120 -43.71 -9.79 -2.72
CA ARG A 120 -44.72 -9.55 -3.75
C ARG A 120 -45.42 -10.88 -4.03
N THR A 121 -46.06 -11.45 -3.01
CA THR A 121 -47.02 -12.55 -3.15
C THR A 121 -48.41 -11.94 -3.03
N SER A 122 -48.81 -11.19 -4.05
CA SER A 122 -50.23 -10.96 -4.38
C SER A 122 -50.27 -10.22 -5.72
N CYS A 123 -50.25 -10.99 -6.80
CA CYS A 123 -50.77 -10.67 -8.14
C CYS A 123 -50.62 -11.96 -8.98
N ALA A 124 -51.18 -13.05 -8.47
CA ALA A 124 -51.48 -14.24 -9.24
C ALA A 124 -52.97 -14.49 -9.02
N GLY A 125 -53.78 -13.90 -9.89
CA GLY A 125 -55.23 -13.99 -9.88
C GLY A 125 -55.73 -13.48 -11.21
N GLU A 126 -56.44 -14.36 -11.92
CA GLU A 126 -57.14 -14.17 -13.19
C GLU A 126 -56.30 -14.00 -14.48
N SER A 127 -56.11 -15.12 -15.19
CA SER A 127 -55.99 -15.14 -16.65
C SER A 127 -57.37 -15.44 -17.25
N PRO A 128 -57.95 -14.61 -18.15
CA PRO A 128 -59.14 -15.02 -18.88
C PRO A 128 -58.75 -16.02 -19.96
N GLY A 129 -59.36 -17.21 -19.89
CA GLY A 129 -59.22 -18.26 -20.89
C GLY A 129 -59.75 -17.83 -22.26
N TYR A 130 -59.04 -18.24 -23.30
CA TYR A 130 -59.48 -18.23 -24.68
C TYR A 130 -60.26 -19.54 -24.93
N SER A 131 -61.55 -19.43 -25.22
CA SER A 131 -62.38 -20.43 -25.93
C SER A 131 -63.60 -19.72 -26.49
#